data_AF-A0A965K7D9-F1
#
_entry.id   AF-A0A965K7D9-F1
#
_cell.length_a   1.000
_cell.length_b   1.000
_cell.length_c   1.000
_cell.angle_alpha   90.00
_cell.angle_beta   90.00
_cell.angle_gamma   90.00
#
_symmetry.space_group_name_H-M   'P 1'
#
loop_
_entity.id
_entity.type
_entity.pdbx_description
1 polymer ?
#
loop_
_entity_poly.entity_id
_entity_poly.type
_entity_poly.pdbx_seq_one_letter_code
_entity_poly.pdbx_strand_id
1 'polypeptide(L)'
;MSQQILKPRVRGFICITSHPEGCAAHVREQIAYVRSRPPLQGGPKSVLVIGSSTGYGLSSRIAAAFGSGAATLGIFFERNGEGDKPGSPGWYNTAAFHAEA
;
A
#
# COMPACT_ATOMS: atom_id res chain seq x y z
N MET A 1 15.30 12.90 -0.33
CA MET A 1 15.67 11.98 -1.43
C MET A 1 16.05 12.83 -2.62
N SER A 2 17.21 12.60 -3.24
CA SER A 2 17.53 13.23 -4.53
C SER A 2 16.50 12.79 -5.56
N GLN A 3 16.01 13.71 -6.39
CA GLN A 3 15.11 13.34 -7.49
C GLN A 3 15.85 12.40 -8.45
N GLN A 4 15.21 11.29 -8.82
CA GLN A 4 15.76 10.26 -9.69
C GLN A 4 14.71 9.77 -10.68
N ILE A 5 15.15 9.44 -11.89
CA ILE A 5 14.31 8.81 -12.90
C ILE A 5 14.36 7.30 -12.69
N LEU A 6 13.29 6.73 -12.15
CA LEU A 6 13.17 5.30 -11.91
C LEU A 6 12.53 4.61 -13.12
N LYS A 7 13.23 3.63 -13.69
CA LYS A 7 12.71 2.77 -14.77
C LYS A 7 12.55 1.33 -14.26
N PRO A 8 11.56 0.57 -14.76
CA PRO A 8 11.42 -0.85 -14.42
C PRO A 8 12.68 -1.64 -14.77
N ARG A 9 13.20 -2.41 -13.81
CA ARG A 9 14.30 -3.36 -13.99
C ARG A 9 13.82 -4.75 -13.63
N VAL A 10 13.40 -5.53 -14.63
CA VAL A 10 12.78 -6.85 -14.44
C VAL A 10 13.75 -7.97 -14.85
N ARG A 11 13.81 -9.02 -14.03
CA ARG A 11 14.56 -10.25 -14.27
C ARG A 11 13.67 -11.44 -13.91
N GLY A 12 13.18 -12.16 -14.92
CA GLY A 12 12.16 -13.19 -14.70
C GLY A 12 10.92 -12.60 -14.04
N PHE A 13 10.54 -13.12 -12.88
CA PHE A 13 9.40 -12.65 -12.07
C PHE A 13 9.78 -11.60 -11.01
N ILE A 14 11.02 -11.11 -11.01
CA ILE A 14 11.51 -10.14 -10.00
C ILE A 14 11.72 -8.78 -10.66
N CYS A 15 11.02 -7.75 -10.14
CA CYS A 15 11.35 -6.36 -10.43
C CYS A 15 12.21 -5.80 -9.28
N ILE A 16 13.44 -5.36 -9.58
CA ILE A 16 14.39 -4.88 -8.55
C ILE A 16 14.26 -3.37 -8.26
N THR A 17 13.23 -2.72 -8.81
CA THR A 17 12.93 -1.30 -8.66
C THR A 17 11.46 -1.13 -8.34
N SER A 18 11.10 -0.12 -7.54
CA SER A 18 9.70 0.28 -7.34
C SER A 18 9.59 1.81 -7.39
N HIS A 19 8.48 2.31 -7.94
CA HIS A 19 8.26 3.74 -8.15
C HIS A 19 7.36 4.31 -7.04
N PRO A 20 7.85 5.23 -6.19
CA PRO A 20 7.07 5.73 -5.04
C PRO A 20 5.71 6.30 -5.43
N GLU A 21 5.67 7.18 -6.43
CA GLU A 21 4.43 7.81 -6.89
C GLU A 21 3.47 6.83 -7.56
N GLY A 22 4.01 5.80 -8.24
CA GLY A 22 3.21 4.76 -8.87
C GLY A 22 2.55 3.86 -7.81
N CYS A 23 3.30 3.49 -6.77
CA CYS A 23 2.75 2.80 -5.60
C CYS A 23 1.66 3.63 -4.90
N ALA A 24 1.87 4.94 -4.74
CA ALA A 24 0.87 5.82 -4.14
C ALA A 24 -0.40 5.94 -5.00
N ALA A 25 -0.26 6.07 -6.32
CA ALA A 25 -1.39 6.03 -7.25
C ALA A 25 -2.16 4.70 -7.16
N HIS A 26 -1.44 3.58 -7.15
CA HIS A 26 -2.01 2.24 -7.01
C HIS A 26 -2.83 2.05 -5.72
N VAL A 27 -2.37 2.61 -4.59
CA VAL A 27 -3.14 2.60 -3.34
C VAL A 27 -4.38 3.48 -3.44
N ARG A 28 -4.25 4.69 -3.99
CA ARG A 28 -5.40 5.60 -4.19
C ARG A 28 -6.48 5.00 -5.07
N GLU A 29 -6.11 4.29 -6.13
CA GLU A 29 -7.05 3.58 -7.01
C GLU A 29 -7.84 2.51 -6.25
N GLN A 30 -7.17 1.72 -5.39
CA GLN A 30 -7.84 0.71 -4.55
C GLN A 30 -8.79 1.37 -3.52
N ILE A 31 -8.37 2.47 -2.89
CA ILE A 31 -9.22 3.23 -1.96
C ILE A 31 -10.43 3.81 -2.68
N ALA A 32 -10.23 4.41 -3.87
CA ALA A 32 -11.31 4.96 -4.68
C ALA A 32 -12.33 3.88 -5.08
N TYR A 33 -11.86 2.68 -5.42
CA TYR A 33 -12.72 1.53 -5.71
C TYR A 33 -13.54 1.09 -4.49
N VAL A 34 -12.96 1.09 -3.28
CA VAL A 34 -13.73 0.78 -2.06
C VAL A 34 -14.75 1.87 -1.77
N ARG A 35 -14.37 3.14 -1.90
CA ARG A 35 -15.25 4.31 -1.68
C ARG A 35 -16.37 4.44 -2.72
N SER A 36 -16.21 3.86 -3.93
CA SER A 36 -17.25 3.88 -4.96
C SER A 36 -18.37 2.86 -4.73
N ARG A 37 -18.22 1.99 -3.72
CA ARG A 37 -19.20 0.97 -3.34
C ARG A 37 -19.99 1.42 -2.10
N PRO A 38 -21.17 0.82 -1.85
CA PRO A 38 -21.87 1.04 -0.58
C PRO A 38 -20.95 0.73 0.61
N PRO A 39 -20.98 1.55 1.69
CA PRO A 39 -20.20 1.27 2.89
C PRO A 39 -20.48 -0.13 3.46
N LEU A 40 -19.44 -0.76 4.00
CA LEU A 40 -19.53 -2.09 4.63
C LEU A 40 -20.21 -1.95 6.01
N GLN A 41 -21.53 -2.15 6.03
CA GLN A 41 -22.32 -2.14 7.25
C GLN A 41 -21.97 -3.33 8.15
N GLY A 42 -21.94 -3.11 9.47
CA GLY A 42 -21.59 -4.16 10.44
C GLY A 42 -20.13 -4.63 10.39
N GLY A 43 -19.24 -3.91 9.69
CA GLY A 43 -17.83 -4.26 9.61
C GLY A 43 -17.06 -4.00 10.92
N PRO A 44 -15.86 -4.61 11.06
CA PRO A 44 -15.03 -4.47 12.26
C PRO A 44 -14.58 -3.02 12.46
N LYS A 45 -14.32 -2.65 13.72
CA LYS A 45 -13.86 -1.30 14.11
C LYS A 45 -12.37 -1.22 14.45
N SER A 46 -11.75 -2.35 14.75
CA SER A 46 -10.31 -2.45 15.00
C SER A 46 -9.80 -3.73 14.36
N VAL A 47 -8.80 -3.61 13.47
CA VAL A 47 -8.31 -4.71 12.65
C VAL A 47 -6.79 -4.78 12.70
N LEU A 48 -6.26 -5.94 13.06
CA LEU A 48 -4.85 -6.29 12.88
C LEU A 48 -4.70 -7.05 11.55
N VAL A 49 -3.79 -6.58 10.68
CA VAL A 49 -3.46 -7.26 9.42
C VAL A 49 -1.99 -7.68 9.43
N ILE A 50 -1.73 -8.99 9.41
CA ILE A 50 -0.38 -9.57 9.33
C ILE A 50 -0.08 -9.85 7.85
N GLY A 51 0.91 -9.15 7.28
CA GLY A 51 1.18 -9.15 5.84
C GLY A 51 0.44 -8.02 5.11
N SER A 52 0.52 -6.80 5.63
CA SER A 52 -0.38 -5.69 5.25
C SER A 52 0.11 -4.74 4.15
N SER A 53 1.30 -4.97 3.60
CA SER A 53 1.99 -4.01 2.72
C SER A 53 1.73 -4.21 1.22
N THR A 54 1.30 -5.41 0.80
CA THR A 54 1.08 -5.75 -0.62
C THR A 54 -0.08 -6.74 -0.78
N GLY A 55 -0.51 -6.92 -2.04
CA GLY A 55 -1.46 -7.97 -2.43
C GLY A 55 -2.75 -7.97 -1.60
N TYR A 56 -3.25 -9.16 -1.29
CA TYR A 56 -4.50 -9.31 -0.57
C TYR A 56 -4.48 -8.72 0.84
N GLY A 57 -3.34 -8.77 1.55
CA GLY A 57 -3.29 -8.18 2.89
C GLY A 57 -3.42 -6.66 2.85
N LEU A 58 -2.81 -5.99 1.87
CA LEU A 58 -3.05 -4.56 1.63
C LEU A 58 -4.51 -4.30 1.26
N SER A 59 -5.09 -5.08 0.35
CA SER A 59 -6.48 -4.90 -0.06
C SER A 59 -7.47 -5.13 1.10
N SER A 60 -7.21 -6.11 1.98
CA SER A 60 -7.99 -6.33 3.21
C SER A 60 -7.87 -5.15 4.17
N ARG A 61 -6.66 -4.60 4.34
CA ARG A 61 -6.45 -3.41 5.18
C ARG A 61 -7.19 -2.19 4.62
N ILE A 62 -7.14 -1.97 3.30
CA ILE A 62 -7.86 -0.89 2.61
C ILE A 62 -9.38 -1.06 2.77
N ALA A 63 -9.91 -2.26 2.51
CA ALA A 63 -11.34 -2.53 2.64
C ALA A 63 -11.85 -2.31 4.08
N ALA A 64 -11.08 -2.72 5.09
CA ALA A 64 -11.43 -2.48 6.49
C ALA A 64 -11.40 -0.97 6.84
N ALA A 65 -10.32 -0.26 6.50
CA ALA A 65 -10.19 1.15 6.85
C ALA A 65 -11.19 2.03 6.10
N PHE A 66 -11.25 1.90 4.78
CA PHE A 66 -12.01 2.82 3.91
C PHE A 66 -13.41 2.32 3.57
N GLY A 67 -13.70 1.04 3.79
CA GLY A 67 -15.02 0.46 3.56
C GLY A 67 -15.88 0.39 4.83
N SER A 68 -15.30 0.02 5.98
CA SER A 68 -16.03 -0.10 7.26
C SER A 68 -15.64 0.94 8.32
N GLY A 69 -14.67 1.81 8.04
CA GLY A 69 -14.18 2.81 8.97
C GLY A 69 -13.37 2.22 10.13
N ALA A 70 -12.67 1.10 9.91
CA ALA A 70 -11.90 0.45 10.96
C ALA A 70 -10.58 1.19 11.24
N ALA A 71 -10.22 1.30 12.52
CA ALA A 71 -8.82 1.52 12.90
C ALA A 71 -8.00 0.28 12.49
N THR A 72 -6.83 0.48 11.87
CA THR A 72 -5.99 -0.64 11.41
C THR A 72 -4.59 -0.59 11.98
N LEU A 73 -4.11 -1.73 12.44
CA LEU A 73 -2.69 -1.98 12.74
C LEU A 73 -2.16 -2.97 11.70
N GLY A 74 -1.12 -2.55 10.97
CA GLY A 74 -0.50 -3.37 9.93
C GLY A 74 0.88 -3.87 10.34
N ILE A 75 1.12 -5.17 10.20
CA ILE A 75 2.45 -5.78 10.30
C ILE A 75 2.93 -6.15 8.91
N PHE A 76 4.19 -5.86 8.60
CA PHE A 76 4.82 -6.13 7.31
C PHE A 76 6.34 -6.19 7.44
N PHE A 77 7.01 -6.70 6.41
CA PHE A 77 8.47 -6.75 6.32
C PHE A 77 8.91 -6.16 4.99
N GLU A 78 9.39 -4.92 5.01
CA GLU A 78 9.67 -4.13 3.82
C GLU A 78 10.96 -3.32 4.03
N ARG A 79 11.58 -2.92 2.92
CA ARG A 79 12.81 -2.12 2.92
C ARG A 79 12.49 -0.67 2.55
N ASN A 80 12.93 0.27 3.38
CA ASN A 80 12.90 1.70 3.06
C ASN A 80 13.80 2.05 1.86
N GLY A 81 13.50 3.15 1.19
CA GLY A 81 14.40 3.71 0.19
C GLY A 81 15.56 4.47 0.86
N GLU A 82 16.77 4.35 0.30
CA GLU A 82 17.98 4.98 0.84
C GLU A 82 18.86 5.50 -0.30
N GLY A 83 19.18 6.79 -0.27
CA GLY A 83 20.02 7.42 -1.30
C GLY A 83 19.45 7.20 -2.70
N ASP A 84 20.17 6.43 -3.51
CA ASP A 84 19.83 6.05 -4.89
C ASP A 84 19.15 4.68 -5.04
N LYS A 85 18.88 4.00 -3.92
CA LYS A 85 18.25 2.68 -3.90
C LYS A 85 16.78 2.83 -3.54
N PRO A 86 15.86 2.52 -4.47
CA PRO A 86 14.44 2.48 -4.13
C PRO A 86 14.15 1.39 -3.11
N GLY A 87 13.17 1.66 -2.26
CA GLY A 87 12.60 0.72 -1.32
C GLY A 87 11.84 -0.40 -2.03
N SER A 88 11.30 -1.31 -1.25
CA SER A 88 10.36 -2.31 -1.76
C SER A 88 8.97 -1.67 -1.98
N PRO A 89 8.15 -2.21 -2.91
CA PRO A 89 6.85 -1.61 -3.22
C PRO A 89 5.92 -1.52 -1.99
N GLY A 90 5.98 -2.51 -1.10
CA GLY A 90 5.14 -2.51 0.09
C GLY A 90 5.48 -1.43 1.10
N TRP A 91 6.74 -0.95 1.13
CA TRP A 91 7.10 0.25 1.90
C TRP A 91 6.34 1.47 1.40
N TYR A 92 6.36 1.70 0.09
CA TYR A 92 5.68 2.85 -0.53
C TYR A 92 4.15 2.73 -0.47
N ASN A 93 3.60 1.53 -0.67
CA ASN A 93 2.17 1.28 -0.50
C ASN A 93 1.72 1.62 0.93
N THR A 94 2.49 1.22 1.93
CA THR A 94 2.13 1.49 3.33
C THR A 94 2.25 2.97 3.65
N ALA A 95 3.28 3.67 3.17
CA ALA A 95 3.39 5.11 3.32
C ALA A 95 2.19 5.84 2.67
N ALA A 96 1.77 5.41 1.48
CA ALA A 96 0.58 5.96 0.81
C ALA A 96 -0.71 5.64 1.57
N PHE A 97 -0.86 4.43 2.12
CA PHE A 97 -2.00 4.09 2.97
C PHE A 97 -2.10 5.05 4.17
N HIS A 98 -0.98 5.32 4.84
CA HIS A 98 -0.93 6.23 5.99
C HIS A 98 -1.19 7.70 5.62
N ALA A 99 -0.88 8.12 4.38
CA ALA A 99 -1.17 9.48 3.92
C ALA A 99 -2.67 9.71 3.63
N GLU A 100 -3.42 8.64 3.34
CA GLU A 100 -4.85 8.70 2.96
C GLU A 100 -5.81 8.42 4.13
N ALA A 101 -5.32 7.77 5.20
CA ALA A 101 -6.11 7.30 6.34
C ALA A 101 -6.15 8.33 7.48
#